data_AF-A0A2S6GIC1-F1
#
_entry.id   AF-A0A2S6GIC1-F1
#
_cell.length_a   1.000
_cell.length_b   1.000
_cell.length_c   1.000
_cell.angle_alpha   90.00
_cell.angle_beta   90.00
_cell.angle_gamma   90.00
#
_symmetry.space_group_name_H-M   'P 1'
#
loop_
_entity.id
_entity.type
_entity.pdbx_description
1 polymer ?
#
loop_
_entity_poly.entity_id
_entity_poly.type
_entity_poly.pdbx_seq_one_letter_code
_entity_poly.pdbx_strand_id
1 'polypeptide(L)'
;MTNLSGTNLHLPEGCMAGIACMTNPPGADLHLPEGCMAGIAMHELSLCESILQVLEQQAEAQQYSKVKKVWLEIGALAGVETDALRFSFDVVVQGSIAEHAQLEIIEVPGQAWCMPCSRNVVVQQLYDLCPHCGSHQLQVNSGDQMRIKELEVE
;
A
#
# COMPACT_ATOMS: atom_id res chain seq x y z
N MET A 1 8.71 23.11 -5.65
CA MET A 1 7.59 22.16 -5.58
C MET A 1 7.73 21.26 -6.80
N THR A 2 8.51 20.20 -6.67
CA THR A 2 8.90 19.35 -7.80
C THR A 2 8.01 18.12 -7.75
N ASN A 3 6.99 18.10 -8.61
CA ASN A 3 6.01 17.04 -8.70
C ASN A 3 6.65 15.84 -9.44
N LEU A 4 6.81 14.71 -8.75
CA LEU A 4 7.52 13.53 -9.26
C LEU A 4 6.66 12.28 -9.04
N SER A 5 5.80 12.00 -10.03
CA SER A 5 4.95 10.82 -10.09
C SER A 5 5.54 9.75 -11.01
N GLY A 6 5.64 8.48 -10.54
CA GLY A 6 5.64 7.35 -11.48
C GLY A 6 6.49 6.10 -11.20
N THR A 7 7.00 5.85 -9.98
CA THR A 7 7.75 4.60 -9.73
C THR A 7 6.78 3.47 -9.33
N ASN A 8 6.55 2.51 -10.24
CA ASN A 8 5.73 1.31 -9.97
C ASN A 8 6.55 0.30 -9.14
N LEU A 9 6.05 -0.05 -7.94
CA LEU A 9 6.57 -1.17 -7.15
C LEU A 9 5.77 -2.41 -7.55
N HIS A 10 6.44 -3.44 -8.06
CA HIS A 10 5.80 -4.70 -8.49
C HIS A 10 5.65 -5.61 -7.27
N LEU A 11 4.40 -5.91 -6.88
CA LEU A 11 4.08 -6.81 -5.76
C LEU A 11 4.22 -8.28 -6.21
N PRO A 12 4.96 -9.14 -5.49
CA PRO A 12 4.94 -10.57 -5.75
C PRO A 12 3.64 -11.21 -5.24
N GLU A 13 2.95 -11.96 -6.11
CA GLU A 13 1.72 -12.67 -5.79
C GLU A 13 1.95 -13.79 -4.76
N GLY A 14 1.18 -13.77 -3.67
CA GLY A 14 0.82 -14.99 -2.93
C GLY A 14 1.01 -14.96 -1.42
N CYS A 15 -0.09 -14.71 -0.69
CA CYS A 15 -0.36 -15.45 0.55
C CYS A 15 -1.86 -15.38 0.89
N MET A 16 -2.58 -16.47 0.59
CA MET A 16 -3.95 -16.70 1.02
C MET A 16 -3.97 -17.08 2.52
N ALA A 17 -4.34 -16.15 3.39
CA ALA A 17 -4.77 -16.43 4.77
C ALA A 17 -6.07 -15.65 4.99
N GLY A 18 -7.17 -16.23 5.43
CA GLY A 18 -7.29 -17.07 6.62
C GLY A 18 -8.24 -16.33 7.56
N ILE A 19 -9.50 -16.75 7.57
CA ILE A 19 -10.63 -16.16 8.30
C ILE A 19 -10.37 -16.17 9.82
N ALA A 20 -10.83 -15.10 10.50
CA ALA A 20 -10.84 -14.81 11.95
C ALA A 20 -9.62 -14.00 12.43
N CYS A 21 -9.77 -12.82 13.04
CA CYS A 21 -10.52 -12.59 14.27
C CYS A 21 -11.16 -11.20 14.29
N MET A 22 -12.49 -11.14 14.21
CA MET A 22 -13.26 -9.98 14.63
C MET A 22 -13.39 -10.01 16.16
N THR A 23 -12.97 -8.92 16.80
CA THR A 23 -13.50 -8.21 17.98
C THR A 23 -12.38 -7.83 18.95
N ASN A 24 -12.10 -6.53 19.09
CA ASN A 24 -11.36 -5.99 20.23
C ASN A 24 -12.23 -4.91 20.92
N PRO A 25 -12.49 -5.00 22.24
CA PRO A 25 -13.14 -3.94 23.01
C PRO A 25 -12.15 -2.79 23.32
N PRO A 26 -12.63 -1.61 23.75
CA PRO A 26 -11.78 -0.44 23.95
C PRO A 26 -11.06 -0.49 25.31
N GLY A 27 -9.73 -0.40 25.28
CA GLY A 27 -8.91 -0.06 26.46
C GLY A 27 -7.91 -1.11 26.96
N ALA A 28 -7.20 -1.83 26.09
CA ALA A 28 -6.12 -2.73 26.51
C ALA A 28 -4.75 -2.26 26.01
N ASP A 29 -3.80 -2.13 26.94
CA ASP A 29 -2.35 -2.09 26.76
C ASP A 29 -1.88 -2.85 25.50
N LEU A 30 -1.02 -2.22 24.69
CA LEU A 30 -0.27 -2.88 23.62
C LEU A 30 0.78 -3.83 24.24
N HIS A 31 0.33 -4.92 24.84
CA HIS A 31 1.13 -6.13 25.00
C HIS A 31 0.82 -7.02 23.80
N LEU A 32 1.65 -6.95 22.76
CA LEU A 32 1.54 -7.77 21.57
C LEU A 32 1.95 -9.22 21.92
N PRO A 33 1.03 -10.21 21.87
CA PRO A 33 1.38 -11.60 22.13
C PRO A 33 2.12 -12.18 20.91
N GLU A 34 3.28 -12.76 21.16
CA GLU A 34 4.10 -13.48 20.18
C GLU A 34 3.36 -14.75 19.71
N GLY A 35 2.90 -14.80 18.45
CA GLY A 35 2.40 -16.07 17.91
C GLY A 35 1.63 -16.08 16.59
N CYS A 36 1.06 -14.97 16.12
CA CYS A 36 0.35 -14.94 14.81
C CYS A 36 0.63 -13.71 13.93
N MET A 37 1.49 -12.78 14.37
CA MET A 37 1.80 -11.55 13.63
C MET A 37 2.95 -11.69 12.61
N ALA A 38 3.47 -12.90 12.36
CA ALA A 38 4.69 -13.07 11.58
C ALA A 38 4.52 -12.93 10.06
N GLY A 39 3.32 -13.17 9.52
CA GLY A 39 3.08 -13.14 8.07
C GLY A 39 2.89 -11.73 7.49
N ILE A 40 2.06 -10.92 8.14
CA ILE A 40 1.76 -9.56 7.71
C ILE A 40 2.90 -8.63 8.11
N ALA A 41 3.41 -8.68 9.35
CA ALA A 41 4.49 -7.77 9.77
C ALA A 41 5.77 -7.87 8.92
N MET A 42 6.09 -9.03 8.34
CA MET A 42 7.22 -9.17 7.42
C MET A 42 6.92 -8.67 6.00
N HIS A 43 5.69 -8.81 5.51
CA HIS A 43 5.30 -8.36 4.17
C HIS A 43 5.39 -6.84 4.06
N GLU A 44 4.73 -6.11 4.95
CA GLU A 44 4.70 -4.65 4.97
C GLU A 44 6.07 -4.03 5.32
N LEU A 45 6.88 -4.71 6.14
CA LEU A 45 8.24 -4.26 6.44
C LEU A 45 9.14 -4.35 5.20
N SER A 46 9.10 -5.47 4.46
CA SER A 46 9.85 -5.60 3.20
C SER A 46 9.42 -4.60 2.13
N LEU A 47 8.13 -4.22 2.12
CA LEU A 47 7.62 -3.15 1.26
C LEU A 47 8.20 -1.80 1.66
N CYS A 48 8.24 -1.50 2.96
CA CYS A 48 8.82 -0.25 3.46
C CYS A 48 10.32 -0.15 3.21
N GLU A 49 11.07 -1.24 3.38
CA GLU A 49 12.50 -1.31 3.03
C GLU A 49 12.71 -1.02 1.54
N SER A 50 11.89 -1.61 0.68
CA SER A 50 11.93 -1.36 -0.77
C SER A 50 11.62 0.11 -1.10
N ILE A 51 10.66 0.73 -0.41
CA ILE A 51 10.36 2.16 -0.53
C ILE A 51 11.58 2.99 -0.14
N LEU A 52 12.17 2.73 1.03
CA LEU A 52 13.33 3.48 1.52
C LEU A 52 14.50 3.38 0.54
N GLN A 53 14.77 2.19 0.01
CA GLN A 53 15.82 1.98 -0.99
C GLN A 53 15.59 2.83 -2.25
N VAL A 54 14.34 2.94 -2.72
CA VAL A 54 13.99 3.82 -3.85
C VAL A 54 14.21 5.29 -3.51
N LEU A 55 13.86 5.72 -2.29
CA LEU A 55 14.11 7.10 -1.83
C LEU A 55 15.59 7.43 -1.81
N GLU A 56 16.45 6.51 -1.35
CA GLU A 56 17.90 6.69 -1.30
C GLU A 56 18.51 6.75 -2.69
N GLN A 57 18.11 5.86 -3.59
CA GLN A 57 18.54 5.89 -5.00
C GLN A 57 18.15 7.19 -5.69
N GLN A 58 16.95 7.70 -5.42
CA GLN A 58 16.50 8.99 -5.96
C GLN A 58 17.25 10.17 -5.33
N ALA A 59 17.65 10.07 -4.06
CA ALA A 59 18.45 11.08 -3.37
C ALA A 59 19.82 11.25 -4.02
N GLU A 60 20.48 10.14 -4.36
CA GLU A 60 21.75 10.17 -5.09
C GLU A 60 21.59 10.81 -6.47
N ALA A 61 20.53 10.46 -7.21
CA ALA A 61 20.29 10.96 -8.56
C ALA A 61 19.93 12.46 -8.60
N GLN A 62 19.20 12.95 -7.60
CA GLN A 62 18.65 14.31 -7.57
C GLN A 62 19.37 15.24 -6.57
N GLN A 63 20.34 14.72 -5.84
CA GLN A 63 21.17 15.43 -4.86
C GLN A 63 20.38 16.11 -3.73
N TYR A 64 19.26 15.54 -3.31
CA TYR A 64 18.58 15.96 -2.09
C TYR A 64 19.14 15.19 -0.89
N SER A 65 19.06 15.82 0.28
CA SER A 65 19.63 15.30 1.52
C SER A 65 18.57 14.78 2.49
N LYS A 66 17.31 15.18 2.30
CA LYS A 66 16.22 14.84 3.21
C LYS A 66 14.88 14.72 2.48
N VAL A 67 14.08 13.75 2.93
CA VAL A 67 12.68 13.59 2.52
C VAL A 67 11.79 14.13 3.64
N LYS A 68 10.87 15.03 3.31
CA LYS A 68 9.90 15.65 4.22
C LYS A 68 8.54 14.96 4.18
N LYS A 69 8.13 14.50 3.01
CA LYS A 69 6.80 13.91 2.81
C LYS A 69 6.80 12.93 1.64
N VAL A 70 6.12 11.80 1.83
CA VAL A 70 5.95 10.74 0.85
C VAL A 70 4.46 10.54 0.63
N TRP A 71 4.01 10.69 -0.61
CA TRP A 71 2.65 10.31 -1.00
C TRP A 71 2.69 8.97 -1.71
N LEU A 72 2.07 7.95 -1.11
CA LEU A 72 1.88 6.64 -1.71
C LEU A 72 0.46 6.50 -2.24
N GLU A 73 0.34 6.06 -3.49
CA GLU A 73 -0.93 5.55 -4.02
C GLU A 73 -0.97 4.05 -3.80
N ILE A 74 -2.03 3.58 -3.15
CA ILE A 74 -2.26 2.16 -2.88
C ILE A 74 -3.63 1.79 -3.44
N GLY A 75 -3.63 0.84 -4.36
CA GLY A 75 -4.85 0.29 -4.92
C GLY A 75 -5.62 -0.55 -3.89
N ALA A 76 -6.95 -0.43 -3.87
CA ALA A 76 -7.82 -1.19 -2.97
C ALA A 76 -7.70 -2.72 -3.11
N LEU A 77 -7.19 -3.19 -4.24
CA LEU A 77 -6.95 -4.60 -4.56
C LEU A 77 -5.48 -5.00 -4.40
N ALA A 78 -4.60 -4.10 -3.95
CA ALA A 78 -3.17 -4.37 -3.81
C ALA A 78 -2.84 -5.32 -2.63
N GLY A 79 -3.80 -5.55 -1.72
CA GLY A 79 -3.61 -6.44 -0.58
C GLY A 79 -2.65 -5.91 0.48
N VAL A 80 -2.44 -4.59 0.52
CA VAL A 80 -1.56 -3.92 1.49
C VAL A 80 -2.38 -3.43 2.67
N GLU A 81 -2.00 -3.82 3.89
CA GLU A 81 -2.61 -3.32 5.11
C GLU A 81 -2.02 -1.94 5.46
N THR A 82 -2.80 -0.87 5.24
CA THR A 82 -2.31 0.52 5.32
C THR A 82 -1.81 0.91 6.73
N ASP A 83 -2.47 0.42 7.78
CA ASP A 83 -2.04 0.66 9.17
C ASP A 83 -0.71 -0.06 9.49
N ALA A 84 -0.55 -1.29 9.01
CA ALA A 84 0.70 -2.04 9.17
C ALA A 84 1.84 -1.42 8.35
N LEU A 85 1.54 -0.88 7.17
CA LEU A 85 2.49 -0.14 6.35
C LEU A 85 2.94 1.14 7.05
N ARG A 86 2.03 1.91 7.66
CA ARG A 86 2.38 3.12 8.43
C ARG A 86 3.33 2.82 9.57
N PHE A 87 3.01 1.79 10.35
CA PHE A 87 3.88 1.34 11.44
C PHE A 87 5.25 0.90 10.93
N SER A 88 5.27 0.07 9.88
CA SER A 88 6.50 -0.43 9.28
C SER A 88 7.36 0.70 8.71
N PHE A 89 6.74 1.71 8.11
CA PHE A 89 7.43 2.88 7.58
C PHE A 89 8.15 3.64 8.71
N ASP A 90 7.45 3.97 9.80
CA ASP A 90 8.03 4.71 10.93
C ASP A 90 9.24 3.99 11.55
N VAL A 91 9.23 2.65 11.55
CA VAL A 91 10.34 1.82 12.03
C VAL A 91 11.51 1.81 11.04
N VAL A 92 11.23 1.59 9.75
CA VAL A 92 12.26 1.45 8.71
C VAL A 92 12.99 2.76 8.43
N VAL A 93 12.30 3.91 8.53
CA VAL A 93 12.93 5.20 8.20
C VAL A 93 13.90 5.73 9.27
N GLN A 94 13.95 5.12 10.47
CA GLN A 94 14.85 5.57 11.54
C GLN A 94 16.33 5.55 11.10
N GLY A 95 17.03 6.67 11.26
CA GLY A 95 18.44 6.80 10.86
C GLY A 95 18.67 6.95 9.36
N SER A 96 17.60 7.13 8.57
CA SER A 96 17.66 7.31 7.12
C SER A 96 17.38 8.76 6.69
N ILE A 97 17.49 9.04 5.39
CA ILE A 97 17.11 10.33 4.78
C ILE A 97 15.62 10.69 4.98
N ALA A 98 14.79 9.71 5.34
CA ALA A 98 13.35 9.82 5.53
C ALA A 98 12.92 9.74 7.01
N GLU A 99 13.83 9.81 7.98
CA GLU A 99 13.54 9.62 9.42
C GLU A 99 12.41 10.51 9.99
N HIS A 100 12.20 11.68 9.40
CA HIS A 100 11.14 12.61 9.80
C HIS A 100 10.13 12.87 8.68
N ALA A 101 10.10 11.99 7.68
CA ALA A 101 9.17 12.11 6.57
C ALA A 101 7.74 11.78 7.02
N GLN A 102 6.77 12.58 6.57
CA GLN A 102 5.36 12.24 6.74
C GLN A 102 4.91 11.28 5.64
N LEU A 103 4.24 10.19 6.01
CA LEU A 103 3.63 9.26 5.06
C LEU A 103 2.14 9.57 4.84
N GLU A 104 1.77 9.92 3.61
CA GLU A 104 0.40 10.07 3.17
C GLU A 104 0.01 8.92 2.24
N ILE A 105 -1.08 8.24 2.56
CA ILE A 105 -1.62 7.15 1.76
C ILE A 105 -2.86 7.65 1.03
N ILE A 106 -2.85 7.50 -0.29
CA ILE A 106 -3.96 7.80 -1.18
C ILE A 106 -4.51 6.47 -1.68
N GLU A 107 -5.68 6.10 -1.18
CA GLU A 107 -6.36 4.90 -1.64
C GLU A 107 -6.97 5.12 -3.03
N VAL A 108 -6.64 4.22 -3.96
CA VAL A 108 -7.14 4.25 -5.33
C VAL A 108 -8.10 3.08 -5.51
N PRO A 109 -9.36 3.34 -5.91
CA PRO A 109 -10.33 2.27 -6.09
C PRO A 109 -9.89 1.32 -7.22
N GLY A 110 -10.23 0.05 -7.07
CA GLY A 110 -10.06 -0.94 -8.13
C GLY A 110 -10.95 -0.63 -9.33
N GLN A 111 -10.46 -0.96 -10.53
CA GLN A 111 -11.32 -1.02 -11.71
C GLN A 111 -11.27 -2.42 -12.29
N ALA A 112 -12.44 -2.85 -12.77
CA ALA A 112 -12.59 -4.09 -13.49
C ALA A 112 -13.45 -3.90 -14.73
N TRP A 113 -13.10 -4.60 -15.80
CA TRP A 113 -13.92 -4.71 -16.99
C TRP A 113 -14.98 -5.79 -16.79
N CYS A 114 -16.26 -5.40 -16.88
CA CYS A 114 -17.36 -6.35 -16.84
C CYS A 114 -17.65 -6.91 -18.23
N MET A 115 -17.56 -8.23 -18.39
CA MET A 115 -17.80 -8.88 -19.69
C MET A 115 -19.26 -8.73 -20.16
N PRO A 116 -20.28 -9.01 -19.32
CA PRO A 116 -21.68 -8.79 -19.71
C PRO A 116 -22.05 -7.34 -20.02
N CYS A 117 -21.54 -6.38 -19.26
CA CYS A 117 -21.86 -4.96 -19.47
C CYS A 117 -20.97 -4.28 -20.51
N SER A 118 -19.86 -4.94 -20.90
CA SER A 118 -18.83 -4.39 -21.80
C SER A 118 -18.38 -2.99 -21.40
N ARG A 119 -18.10 -2.79 -20.11
CA ARG A 119 -17.66 -1.50 -19.56
C ARG A 119 -16.80 -1.68 -18.31
N ASN A 120 -16.00 -0.66 -18.02
CA ASN A 120 -15.33 -0.53 -16.74
C ASN A 120 -16.31 -0.21 -15.62
N VAL A 121 -16.09 -0.87 -14.48
CA VAL A 121 -16.80 -0.66 -13.23
C VAL A 121 -15.80 -0.51 -12.11
N VAL A 122 -16.18 0.26 -11.09
CA VAL A 122 -15.41 0.41 -9.86
C VAL A 122 -15.65 -0.81 -8.98
N VAL A 123 -14.59 -1.38 -8.45
CA VAL A 123 -14.60 -2.48 -7.48
C VAL A 123 -13.70 -2.11 -6.29
N GLN A 124 -14.14 -2.49 -5.11
CA GLN A 124 -13.38 -2.30 -3.87
C GLN A 124 -12.68 -3.60 -3.45
N GLN A 125 -13.19 -4.75 -3.89
CA GLN A 125 -12.63 -6.07 -3.54
C GLN A 125 -12.59 -7.01 -4.76
N LEU A 126 -11.67 -7.98 -4.74
CA LEU A 126 -11.42 -8.95 -5.82
C LEU A 126 -12.65 -9.80 -6.20
N TYR A 127 -13.66 -9.87 -5.33
CA TYR A 127 -14.86 -10.69 -5.52
C TYR A 127 -16.15 -9.86 -5.62
N ASP A 128 -16.04 -8.55 -5.80
CA ASP A 128 -17.19 -7.68 -5.97
C ASP A 128 -18.05 -8.08 -7.18
N LEU A 129 -19.34 -7.83 -7.04
CA LEU A 129 -20.31 -7.99 -8.12
C LEU A 129 -20.29 -6.75 -9.00
N CYS A 130 -20.53 -6.92 -10.30
CA CYS A 130 -20.75 -5.78 -11.18
C CYS A 130 -21.92 -4.93 -10.64
N PRO A 131 -21.74 -3.63 -10.35
CA PRO A 131 -22.80 -2.79 -9.78
C PRO A 131 -23.96 -2.56 -10.75
N HIS A 132 -23.79 -2.89 -12.03
CA HIS A 132 -24.82 -2.71 -13.06
C HIS A 132 -25.64 -3.98 -13.36
N CYS A 133 -25.01 -5.16 -13.33
CA CYS A 133 -25.68 -6.40 -13.75
C CYS A 133 -25.62 -7.52 -12.70
N GLY A 134 -24.89 -7.35 -11.61
CA GLY A 134 -24.72 -8.39 -10.58
C GLY A 134 -23.92 -9.60 -11.06
N SER A 135 -23.15 -9.50 -12.15
CA SER A 135 -22.29 -10.59 -12.60
C SER A 135 -20.92 -10.58 -11.92
N HIS A 136 -20.35 -11.77 -11.71
CA HIS A 136 -18.95 -11.97 -11.28
C HIS A 136 -17.96 -12.03 -12.45
N GLN A 137 -18.41 -11.92 -13.70
CA GLN A 137 -17.52 -11.92 -14.87
C GLN A 137 -16.83 -10.55 -15.02
N LEU A 138 -15.99 -10.24 -14.03
CA LEU A 138 -15.17 -9.04 -13.93
C LEU A 138 -13.70 -9.42 -14.14
N GLN A 139 -13.01 -8.65 -14.97
CA GLN A 139 -11.57 -8.75 -15.14
C GLN A 139 -10.93 -7.49 -14.58
N VAL A 140 -10.22 -7.61 -13.45
CA VAL A 140 -9.48 -6.50 -12.85
C VAL A 140 -8.45 -5.97 -13.84
N ASN A 141 -8.39 -4.65 -13.99
CA ASN A 141 -7.44 -3.98 -14.86
C ASN A 141 -6.69 -2.81 -14.20
N SER A 142 -7.08 -2.42 -12.98
CA SER A 142 -6.32 -1.45 -12.17
C SER A 142 -6.70 -1.52 -10.69
N GLY A 143 -5.87 -0.89 -9.85
CA GLY A 143 -6.06 -0.80 -8.41
C GLY A 143 -5.53 -2.01 -7.63
N ASP A 144 -4.68 -2.82 -8.25
CA ASP A 144 -3.90 -3.92 -7.67
C ASP A 144 -2.43 -3.52 -7.38
N GLN A 145 -2.09 -2.23 -7.56
CA GLN A 145 -0.72 -1.73 -7.51
C GLN A 145 -0.51 -0.73 -6.38
N MET A 146 0.76 -0.62 -5.95
CA MET A 146 1.26 0.44 -5.09
C MET A 146 2.35 1.24 -5.81
N ARG A 147 2.38 2.57 -5.63
CA ARG A 147 3.40 3.44 -6.22
C ARG A 147 3.65 4.69 -5.38
N ILE A 148 4.87 5.24 -5.51
CA ILE A 148 5.17 6.59 -5.02
C ILE A 148 4.59 7.60 -6.00
N LYS A 149 3.63 8.40 -5.52
CA LYS A 149 2.95 9.44 -6.29
C LYS A 149 3.74 10.74 -6.30
N GLU A 150 4.25 11.15 -5.15
CA GLU A 150 4.96 12.41 -4.99
C GLU A 150 5.89 12.36 -3.79
N LEU A 151 6.96 13.16 -3.85
CA LEU A 151 7.92 13.34 -2.77
C LEU A 151 8.15 14.83 -2.53
N GLU A 152 8.18 15.24 -1.26
CA GLU A 152 8.66 16.54 -0.84
C GLU A 152 10.07 16.37 -0.26
N VAL A 153 11.06 17.06 -0.84
CA VAL A 153 12.48 16.89 -0.52
C VAL A 153 13.19 18.23 -0.23
N GLU A 154 14.35 18.16 0.40
CA GLU A 154 15.26 19.29 0.70
C GLU A 154 16.69 19.05 0.22
#